data_AF-K1RRS4-F1
#
_entry.id   AF-K1RRS4-F1
#
_cell.length_a   1.000
_cell.length_b   1.000
_cell.length_c   1.000
_cell.angle_alpha   90.00
_cell.angle_beta   90.00
_cell.angle_gamma   90.00
#
_symmetry.space_group_name_H-M   'P 1'
#
loop_
_entity.id
_entity.type
_entity.pdbx_description
1 polymer ?
#
loop_
_entity_poly.entity_id
_entity_poly.type
_entity_poly.pdbx_seq_one_letter_code
_entity_poly.pdbx_strand_id
1 'polypeptide(L)'
;MSQRLPSFSGFGSIMANLGEVQNQGFEIALNSTNIQNRNFTWNTSVGFSINKNKINHIYYDYDENGVEKDDTSNGWFIGQAIGTIWYYETDGVWQNTPEDIASAALVGQKPGDPKVVNHYTEDDRILEDGTRIPVYNDNDKVYQGTTAPPVYWNLRNDFTLWKDLTLSVSLYSYMGHKSRAG
;
A
#
# COMPACT_ATOMS: atom_id res chain seq x y z
N MET A 1 5.72 -12.17 -11.46
CA MET A 1 5.54 -12.16 -9.99
C MET A 1 6.21 -13.41 -9.42
N SER A 2 6.65 -13.40 -8.16
CA SER A 2 7.21 -14.61 -7.51
C SER A 2 6.11 -15.27 -6.69
N GLN A 3 5.68 -16.46 -7.09
CA GLN A 3 4.65 -17.24 -6.41
C GLN A 3 5.33 -18.17 -5.41
N ARG A 4 4.87 -18.17 -4.16
CA ARG A 4 5.31 -19.15 -3.15
C ARG A 4 4.66 -20.51 -3.44
N LEU A 5 5.47 -21.56 -3.45
CA LEU A 5 4.98 -22.92 -3.66
C LEU A 5 4.80 -23.68 -2.33
N PRO A 6 3.91 -24.68 -2.30
CA PRO A 6 3.80 -25.61 -1.18
C PRO A 6 5.15 -26.30 -0.87
N SER A 7 5.43 -26.50 0.43
CA SER A 7 6.70 -26.99 0.96
C SER A 7 7.11 -28.41 0.52
N PHE A 8 6.18 -29.21 -0.04
CA PHE A 8 6.48 -30.54 -0.56
C PHE A 8 7.11 -30.52 -1.97
N SER A 9 7.10 -29.38 -2.68
CA SER A 9 7.58 -29.27 -4.06
C SER A 9 9.10 -29.13 -4.20
N GLY A 10 9.84 -29.02 -3.08
CA GLY A 10 11.30 -28.91 -3.06
C GLY A 10 11.86 -27.54 -3.48
N PHE A 11 11.01 -26.62 -3.96
CA PHE A 11 11.36 -25.24 -4.31
C PHE A 11 10.43 -24.27 -3.55
N GLY A 12 10.99 -23.23 -2.91
CA GLY A 12 10.20 -22.28 -2.10
C GLY A 12 9.39 -21.25 -2.91
N SER A 13 9.70 -21.06 -4.19
CA SER A 13 8.98 -20.16 -5.09
C SER A 13 9.25 -20.47 -6.56
N ILE A 14 8.29 -20.21 -7.44
CA ILE A 14 8.50 -20.13 -8.90
C ILE A 14 8.25 -18.71 -9.39
N MET A 15 9.05 -18.27 -10.36
CA MET A 15 8.77 -17.03 -11.09
C MET A 15 7.93 -17.38 -12.31
N ALA A 16 6.66 -17.02 -12.29
CA ALA A 16 5.76 -17.24 -13.38
C ALA A 16 4.96 -15.98 -13.67
N ASN A 17 4.60 -15.77 -14.94
CA ASN A 17 3.67 -14.74 -15.37
C ASN A 17 2.24 -15.28 -15.20
N LEU A 18 1.88 -15.62 -13.97
CA LEU A 18 0.58 -16.14 -13.55
C LEU A 18 -0.30 -14.98 -13.08
N GLY A 19 -0.59 -14.04 -13.97
CA GLY A 19 -1.47 -12.93 -13.63
C GLY A 19 -1.34 -11.76 -14.59
N GLU A 20 -2.45 -11.05 -14.76
CA GLU A 20 -2.51 -9.83 -15.54
C GLU A 20 -2.55 -8.63 -14.59
N VAL A 21 -1.65 -7.69 -14.83
CA VAL A 21 -1.52 -6.48 -14.04
C VAL A 21 -1.59 -5.30 -15.00
N GLN A 22 -2.49 -4.38 -14.71
CA GLN A 22 -2.66 -3.15 -15.46
C GLN A 22 -2.01 -1.99 -14.71
N ASN A 23 -1.14 -1.27 -15.40
CA ASN A 23 -0.62 0.01 -14.96
C ASN A 23 -1.22 1.10 -15.85
N GLN A 24 -1.98 2.01 -15.26
CA GLN A 24 -2.57 3.13 -15.97
C GLN A 24 -2.25 4.42 -15.24
N GLY A 25 -1.86 5.43 -16.00
CA GLY A 25 -1.36 6.67 -15.44
C GLY A 25 -1.26 7.78 -16.47
N PHE A 26 -0.81 8.93 -16.01
CA PHE A 26 -0.43 10.03 -16.89
C PHE A 26 0.92 10.58 -16.47
N GLU A 27 1.65 11.10 -17.46
CA GLU A 27 2.96 11.68 -17.27
C GLU A 27 3.01 13.03 -17.99
N ILE A 28 3.59 14.02 -17.33
CA ILE A 28 3.83 15.34 -17.88
C ILE A 28 5.30 15.69 -17.64
N ALA A 29 5.96 16.12 -18.70
CA ALA A 29 7.30 16.67 -18.63
C ALA A 29 7.30 18.08 -19.21
N LEU A 30 7.85 19.03 -18.46
CA LEU A 30 8.02 20.41 -18.87
C LEU A 30 9.51 20.76 -18.83
N ASN A 31 10.00 21.31 -19.92
CA ASN A 31 11.35 21.86 -20.00
C ASN A 31 11.25 23.35 -20.35
N SER A 32 11.98 24.18 -19.62
CA SER A 32 11.98 25.63 -19.80
C SER A 32 13.40 26.17 -19.71
N THR A 33 13.75 27.05 -20.65
CA THR A 33 14.91 27.94 -20.53
C THR A 33 14.42 29.24 -19.91
N ASN A 34 14.57 29.37 -18.59
CA ASN A 34 14.03 30.51 -17.86
C ASN A 34 14.82 31.79 -18.14
N ILE A 35 16.16 31.67 -18.21
CA ILE A 35 17.06 32.80 -18.51
C ILE A 35 18.16 32.32 -19.44
N GLN A 36 18.44 33.07 -20.51
CA GLN A 36 19.56 32.82 -21.42
C GLN A 36 20.27 34.14 -21.77
N ASN A 37 21.39 34.39 -21.12
CA ASN A 37 22.25 35.55 -21.33
C ASN A 37 23.70 35.11 -21.54
N ARG A 38 24.57 36.04 -21.98
CA ARG A 38 25.99 35.76 -22.27
C ARG A 38 26.77 35.13 -21.11
N ASN A 39 26.43 35.47 -19.87
CA ASN A 39 27.14 35.05 -18.66
C ASN A 39 26.30 34.19 -17.71
N PHE A 40 25.03 33.93 -18.03
CA PHE A 40 24.14 33.18 -17.17
C PHE A 40 23.07 32.48 -17.99
N THR A 41 22.98 31.16 -17.86
CA THR A 41 21.92 30.35 -18.42
C THR A 41 21.28 29.55 -17.29
N TRP A 42 19.95 29.56 -17.22
CA TRP A 42 19.18 28.75 -16.29
C TRP A 42 18.11 27.96 -17.04
N ASN A 43 18.21 26.64 -16.95
CA ASN A 43 17.22 25.70 -17.45
C ASN A 43 16.55 24.98 -16.27
N THR A 44 15.26 24.74 -16.41
CA THR A 44 14.49 23.92 -15.48
C THR A 44 13.80 22.80 -16.26
N SER A 45 13.90 21.59 -15.71
CA SER A 45 13.14 20.43 -16.14
C SER A 45 12.27 19.95 -14.98
N VAL A 46 10.98 19.77 -15.25
CA VAL A 46 10.00 19.23 -14.30
C VAL A 46 9.39 17.98 -14.90
N GLY A 47 9.40 16.90 -14.14
CA GLY A 47 8.66 15.69 -14.46
C GLY A 47 7.62 15.40 -13.39
N PHE A 48 6.41 15.04 -13.80
CA PHE A 48 5.34 14.62 -12.92
C PHE A 48 4.67 13.39 -13.52
N SER A 49 4.43 12.37 -12.71
CA SER A 49 3.75 11.16 -13.12
C SER A 49 2.83 10.65 -12.02
N ILE A 50 1.64 10.23 -12.40
CA ILE A 50 0.75 9.44 -11.55
C ILE A 50 0.59 8.09 -12.20
N ASN A 51 0.81 7.01 -11.44
CA ASN A 51 0.59 5.65 -11.89
C ASN A 51 -0.28 4.91 -10.90
N LYS A 52 -1.35 4.29 -11.40
CA LYS A 52 -2.18 3.36 -10.64
C LYS A 52 -1.94 1.96 -11.18
N ASN A 53 -1.54 1.07 -10.29
CA ASN A 53 -1.42 -0.35 -10.55
C ASN A 53 -2.69 -1.08 -10.10
N LYS A 54 -3.12 -2.08 -10.86
CA LYS A 54 -4.28 -2.92 -10.56
C LYS A 54 -3.99 -4.36 -11.00
N ILE A 55 -4.28 -5.33 -10.14
CA ILE A 55 -4.32 -6.74 -10.50
C ILE A 55 -5.66 -6.99 -11.19
N ASN A 56 -5.62 -7.41 -12.45
CA ASN A 56 -6.81 -7.78 -13.21
C ASN A 56 -7.17 -9.25 -12.97
N HIS A 57 -6.16 -10.13 -13.02
CA HIS A 57 -6.31 -11.58 -12.85
C HIS A 57 -5.05 -12.19 -12.23
N ILE A 58 -5.18 -13.36 -11.60
CA ILE A 58 -4.09 -14.11 -10.97
C ILE A 58 -4.00 -15.52 -11.59
N TYR A 59 -4.88 -16.44 -11.18
CA TYR A 59 -4.80 -17.86 -11.55
C TYR A 59 -5.95 -18.35 -12.44
N TYR A 60 -6.95 -17.51 -12.72
CA TYR A 60 -8.23 -17.93 -13.31
C TYR A 60 -8.91 -19.05 -12.49
N ASP A 61 -8.68 -19.09 -11.16
CA ASP A 61 -9.40 -19.96 -10.23
C ASP A 61 -10.63 -19.21 -9.71
N TYR A 62 -11.81 -19.70 -10.10
CA TYR A 62 -13.08 -19.06 -9.80
C TYR A 62 -13.76 -19.73 -8.60
N ASP A 63 -14.48 -18.93 -7.82
CA ASP A 63 -15.41 -19.42 -6.81
C ASP A 63 -16.71 -19.95 -7.43
N GLU A 64 -17.63 -20.43 -6.58
CA GLU A 64 -18.94 -20.94 -7.03
C GLU A 64 -19.80 -19.88 -7.72
N ASN A 65 -19.48 -18.59 -7.55
CA ASN A 65 -20.18 -17.45 -8.14
C ASN A 65 -19.52 -16.97 -9.44
N GLY A 66 -18.45 -17.62 -9.90
CA GLY A 66 -17.70 -17.20 -11.10
C GLY A 66 -16.82 -15.98 -10.88
N VAL A 67 -16.52 -15.61 -9.63
CA VAL A 67 -15.57 -14.56 -9.27
C VAL A 67 -14.21 -15.19 -9.02
N GLU A 68 -13.17 -14.63 -9.62
CA GLU A 68 -11.82 -15.15 -9.41
C GLU A 68 -11.37 -14.89 -7.97
N LYS A 69 -10.75 -15.88 -7.33
CA LYS A 69 -10.35 -15.81 -5.92
C LYS A 69 -9.09 -14.99 -5.73
N ASP A 70 -9.09 -14.18 -4.68
CA ASP A 70 -7.91 -13.47 -4.21
C ASP A 70 -6.87 -14.44 -3.62
N ASP A 71 -5.59 -14.08 -3.73
CA ASP A 71 -4.50 -14.81 -3.10
C ASP A 71 -4.07 -14.07 -1.82
N THR A 72 -4.80 -14.34 -0.73
CA THR A 72 -4.52 -13.77 0.60
C THR A 72 -3.14 -14.17 1.13
N SER A 73 -2.61 -15.32 0.69
CA SER A 73 -1.30 -15.83 1.12
C SER A 73 -0.13 -14.98 0.59
N ASN A 74 -0.26 -14.50 -0.65
CA ASN A 74 0.70 -13.59 -1.28
C ASN A 74 0.28 -12.12 -1.16
N GLY A 75 -0.90 -11.83 -0.58
CA GLY A 75 -1.44 -10.48 -0.44
C GLY A 75 -1.81 -9.85 -1.79
N TRP A 76 -2.24 -10.68 -2.73
CA TRP A 76 -2.68 -10.24 -4.05
C TRP A 76 -4.20 -10.27 -4.09
N PHE A 77 -4.77 -9.08 -4.30
CA PHE A 77 -6.21 -8.88 -4.33
C PHE A 77 -6.59 -8.34 -5.70
N ILE A 78 -7.52 -9.03 -6.36
CA ILE A 78 -8.04 -8.65 -7.67
C ILE A 78 -8.78 -7.33 -7.51
N GLY A 79 -8.51 -6.40 -8.42
CA GLY A 79 -9.03 -5.05 -8.34
C GLY A 79 -8.15 -4.07 -7.57
N GLN A 80 -7.17 -4.54 -6.81
CA GLN A 80 -6.27 -3.71 -6.00
C GLN A 80 -4.87 -3.64 -6.59
N ALA A 81 -4.07 -2.68 -6.11
CA ALA A 81 -2.67 -2.54 -6.52
C ALA A 81 -1.82 -3.70 -5.96
N ILE A 82 -0.77 -4.07 -6.68
CA ILE A 82 0.30 -4.89 -6.11
C ILE A 82 0.87 -4.15 -4.88
N GLY A 83 1.06 -4.88 -3.78
CA GLY A 83 1.55 -4.31 -2.53
C GLY A 83 0.47 -3.54 -1.76
N THR A 84 -0.80 -3.86 -1.98
CA THR A 84 -1.89 -3.39 -1.12
C THR A 84 -1.68 -3.88 0.31
N ILE A 85 -1.88 -2.97 1.26
CA ILE A 85 -1.81 -3.26 2.69
C ILE A 85 -3.22 -3.63 3.14
N TRP A 86 -3.42 -4.92 3.37
CA TRP A 86 -4.64 -5.47 3.95
C TRP A 86 -4.35 -5.90 5.39
N TYR A 87 -4.89 -5.13 6.36
CA TYR A 87 -4.57 -5.31 7.77
C TYR A 87 -5.67 -4.76 8.68
N TYR A 88 -5.57 -5.09 9.97
CA TYR A 88 -6.47 -4.61 11.01
C TYR A 88 -6.34 -3.10 11.21
N GLU A 89 -7.47 -2.40 11.19
CA GLU A 89 -7.53 -1.00 11.56
C GLU A 89 -7.48 -0.84 13.08
N THR A 90 -6.63 0.06 13.56
CA THR A 90 -6.47 0.31 14.99
C THR A 90 -7.17 1.60 15.40
N ASP A 91 -8.07 1.52 16.38
CA ASP A 91 -8.75 2.65 17.03
C ASP A 91 -8.03 3.02 18.34
N GLY A 92 -6.75 3.39 18.21
CA GLY A 92 -5.90 3.77 19.34
C GLY A 92 -5.45 2.59 20.20
N VAL A 93 -5.37 2.83 21.52
CA VAL A 93 -4.90 1.85 22.50
C VAL A 93 -5.90 1.74 23.65
N TRP A 94 -6.05 0.53 24.18
CA TRP A 94 -6.87 0.30 25.36
C TRP A 94 -6.39 1.13 26.55
N GLN A 95 -7.29 1.89 27.16
CA GLN A 95 -6.96 2.72 28.32
C GLN A 95 -7.09 1.94 29.63
N ASN A 96 -6.51 2.49 30.70
CA ASN A 96 -6.65 1.94 32.05
C ASN A 96 -7.98 2.38 32.71
N THR A 97 -9.09 2.27 31.99
CA THR A 97 -10.43 2.51 32.53
C THR A 97 -11.12 1.17 32.81
N PRO A 98 -12.01 1.09 33.82
CA PRO A 98 -12.70 -0.17 34.14
C PRO A 98 -13.46 -0.79 32.94
N GLU A 99 -14.03 0.06 32.08
CA GLU A 99 -14.77 -0.34 30.88
C GLU A 99 -13.84 -0.92 29.80
N ASP A 100 -12.70 -0.27 29.54
CA ASP A 100 -11.71 -0.75 28.57
C ASP A 100 -11.01 -2.02 29.06
N ILE A 101 -10.76 -2.16 30.37
CA ILE A 101 -10.16 -3.38 30.94
C ILE A 101 -11.09 -4.58 30.74
N ALA A 102 -12.39 -4.40 31.02
CA ALA A 102 -13.37 -5.46 30.83
C ALA A 102 -13.49 -5.85 29.35
N SER A 103 -13.54 -4.87 28.45
CA SER A 103 -13.68 -5.09 27.00
C SER A 103 -12.40 -5.70 26.40
N ALA A 104 -11.22 -5.23 26.79
CA ALA A 104 -9.94 -5.79 26.35
C ALA A 104 -9.77 -7.24 26.80
N ALA A 105 -10.18 -7.56 28.04
CA ALA A 105 -10.11 -8.92 28.57
C ALA A 105 -10.97 -9.92 27.77
N LEU A 106 -12.11 -9.49 27.21
CA LEU A 106 -12.96 -10.36 26.35
C LEU A 106 -12.23 -10.85 25.11
N VAL A 107 -11.32 -10.02 24.58
CA VAL A 107 -10.51 -10.33 23.38
C VAL A 107 -9.07 -10.73 23.73
N GLY A 108 -8.78 -10.99 25.02
CA GLY A 108 -7.46 -11.39 25.51
C GLY A 108 -6.39 -10.29 25.45
N GLN A 109 -6.79 -9.03 25.33
CA GLN A 109 -5.90 -7.85 25.31
C GLN A 109 -5.87 -7.17 26.68
N LYS A 110 -4.86 -6.32 26.90
CA LYS A 110 -4.69 -5.54 28.13
C LYS A 110 -4.53 -4.05 27.82
N PRO A 111 -4.74 -3.16 28.82
CA PRO A 111 -4.43 -1.75 28.66
C PRO A 111 -3.01 -1.53 28.14
N GLY A 112 -2.88 -0.68 27.13
CA GLY A 112 -1.64 -0.44 26.39
C GLY A 112 -1.50 -1.25 25.09
N ASP A 113 -2.28 -2.31 24.88
CA ASP A 113 -2.32 -2.99 23.59
C ASP A 113 -3.11 -2.16 22.55
N PRO A 114 -2.80 -2.28 21.24
CA PRO A 114 -3.57 -1.63 20.19
C PRO A 114 -5.01 -2.15 20.16
N LYS A 115 -5.96 -1.22 20.18
CA LYS A 115 -7.38 -1.54 20.05
C LYS A 115 -7.71 -1.71 18.57
N VAL A 116 -8.22 -2.88 18.19
CA VAL A 116 -8.57 -3.20 16.80
C VAL A 116 -10.07 -2.97 16.57
N VAL A 117 -10.42 -2.31 15.47
CA VAL A 117 -11.81 -2.12 15.04
C VAL A 117 -12.38 -3.46 14.58
N ASN A 118 -13.55 -3.83 15.13
CA ASN A 118 -14.31 -4.98 14.66
C ASN A 118 -15.20 -4.55 13.49
N HIS A 119 -14.84 -4.93 12.27
CA HIS A 119 -15.56 -4.53 11.06
C HIS A 119 -16.64 -5.53 10.68
N TYR A 120 -16.50 -6.80 11.07
CA TYR A 120 -17.46 -7.85 10.82
C TYR A 120 -18.01 -8.38 12.16
N THR A 121 -19.34 -8.46 12.27
CA THR A 121 -20.01 -8.76 13.56
C THR A 121 -20.93 -9.97 13.51
N GLU A 122 -21.03 -10.64 12.35
CA GLU A 122 -21.93 -11.79 12.16
C GLU A 122 -21.34 -13.10 12.70
N ASP A 123 -20.02 -13.17 12.82
CA ASP A 123 -19.27 -14.30 13.39
C ASP A 123 -18.80 -14.07 14.84
N ASP A 124 -19.17 -12.91 15.41
CA ASP A 124 -18.96 -12.61 16.81
C ASP A 124 -19.59 -13.68 17.72
N ARG A 125 -18.87 -14.07 18.75
CA ARG A 125 -19.39 -15.03 19.74
C ARG A 125 -20.38 -14.32 20.64
N ILE A 126 -21.62 -14.79 20.65
CA ILE A 126 -22.65 -14.29 21.57
C ILE A 126 -22.67 -15.20 22.80
N LEU A 127 -22.35 -14.65 23.97
CA LEU A 127 -22.47 -15.33 25.25
C LEU A 127 -23.94 -15.46 25.68
N GLU A 128 -24.24 -16.32 26.66
CA GLU A 128 -25.60 -16.54 27.18
C GLU A 128 -26.25 -15.28 27.79
N ASP A 129 -25.44 -14.30 28.18
CA ASP A 129 -25.88 -12.99 28.70
C ASP A 129 -26.17 -11.96 27.59
N GLY A 130 -25.99 -12.34 26.32
CA GLY A 130 -26.13 -11.45 25.15
C GLY A 130 -24.88 -10.62 24.84
N THR A 131 -23.78 -10.77 25.58
CA THR A 131 -22.52 -10.09 25.33
C THR A 131 -21.89 -10.63 24.05
N ARG A 132 -21.56 -9.73 23.12
CA ARG A 132 -20.83 -10.05 21.88
C ARG A 132 -19.33 -9.94 22.10
N ILE A 133 -18.62 -11.02 21.81
CA ILE A 133 -17.16 -11.06 21.80
C ILE A 133 -16.69 -11.00 20.34
N PRO A 134 -15.97 -9.93 19.94
CA PRO A 134 -15.36 -9.80 18.63
C PRO A 134 -14.50 -11.00 18.25
N VAL A 135 -14.69 -11.55 17.05
CA VAL A 135 -13.83 -12.61 16.51
C VAL A 135 -12.96 -12.07 15.38
N TYR A 136 -11.81 -11.49 15.75
CA TYR A 136 -10.89 -10.92 14.77
C TYR A 136 -10.35 -11.97 13.80
N ASN A 137 -10.77 -11.89 12.54
CA ASN A 137 -10.28 -12.75 11.47
C ASN A 137 -10.01 -11.95 10.18
N ASP A 138 -9.94 -12.64 9.05
CA ASP A 138 -9.67 -12.02 7.76
C ASP A 138 -10.78 -11.06 7.32
N ASN A 139 -12.03 -11.29 7.74
CA ASN A 139 -13.18 -10.43 7.41
C ASN A 139 -13.09 -9.03 8.06
N ASP A 140 -12.33 -8.89 9.15
CA ASP A 140 -12.15 -7.60 9.86
C ASP A 140 -11.04 -6.73 9.27
N LYS A 141 -10.24 -7.29 8.36
CA LYS A 141 -9.12 -6.56 7.75
C LYS A 141 -9.61 -5.66 6.65
N VAL A 142 -9.09 -4.44 6.64
CA VAL A 142 -9.42 -3.42 5.64
C VAL A 142 -8.22 -3.05 4.80
N TYR A 143 -8.49 -2.53 3.60
CA TYR A 143 -7.47 -1.99 2.71
C TYR A 143 -7.00 -0.62 3.19
N GLN A 144 -5.78 -0.56 3.70
CA GLN A 144 -5.23 0.66 4.31
C GLN A 144 -4.36 1.48 3.37
N GLY A 145 -4.13 1.03 2.13
CA GLY A 145 -3.32 1.74 1.14
C GLY A 145 -2.39 0.79 0.37
N THR A 146 -1.37 1.34 -0.28
CA THR A 146 -0.40 0.56 -1.06
C THR A 146 1.02 0.97 -0.71
N THR A 147 1.96 0.02 -0.83
CA THR A 147 3.40 0.27 -0.70
C THR A 147 4.00 0.88 -1.97
N ALA A 148 3.31 0.80 -3.11
CA ALA A 148 3.77 1.40 -4.36
C ALA A 148 3.39 2.89 -4.39
N PRO A 149 4.31 3.82 -4.71
CA PRO A 149 4.00 5.24 -4.75
C PRO A 149 3.09 5.57 -5.95
N PRO A 150 1.86 6.06 -5.71
CA PRO A 150 0.97 6.45 -6.81
C PRO A 150 1.44 7.71 -7.53
N VAL A 151 2.21 8.59 -6.86
CA VAL A 151 2.64 9.88 -7.39
C VAL A 151 4.16 9.99 -7.31
N TYR A 152 4.76 10.39 -8.41
CA TYR A 152 6.17 10.71 -8.51
C TYR A 152 6.36 12.06 -9.19
N TRP A 153 7.29 12.84 -8.68
CA TRP A 153 7.72 14.07 -9.35
C TRP A 153 9.21 14.30 -9.18
N ASN A 154 9.79 15.00 -10.14
CA ASN A 154 11.16 15.46 -10.11
C ASN A 154 11.28 16.88 -10.64
N LEU A 155 12.26 17.59 -10.10
CA LEU A 155 12.64 18.93 -10.50
C LEU A 155 14.16 18.97 -10.64
N ARG A 156 14.63 19.36 -11.82
CA ARG A 156 16.03 19.59 -12.09
C ARG A 156 16.25 21.02 -12.53
N ASN A 157 17.25 21.67 -11.97
CA ASN A 157 17.70 22.98 -12.36
C ASN A 157 19.17 22.91 -12.76
N ASP A 158 19.48 23.40 -13.95
CA ASP A 158 20.84 23.48 -14.47
C ASP A 158 21.20 24.97 -14.69
N PHE A 159 22.32 25.38 -14.11
CA PHE A 159 22.85 26.74 -14.15
C PHE A 159 24.22 26.73 -14.83
N THR A 160 24.43 27.60 -15.81
CA THR A 160 25.75 27.89 -16.37
C THR A 160 26.11 29.33 -16.03
N LEU A 161 27.13 29.53 -15.21
CA LEU A 161 27.62 30.83 -14.75
C LEU A 161 28.97 31.13 -15.41
N TRP A 162 29.13 32.37 -15.90
CA TRP A 162 30.35 32.90 -16.51
C TRP A 162 30.97 31.99 -17.59
N LYS A 163 30.14 31.19 -18.28
CA LYS A 163 30.50 30.19 -19.31
C LYS A 163 31.32 28.99 -18.83
N ASP A 164 32.01 29.11 -17.70
CA ASP A 164 33.01 28.13 -17.27
C ASP A 164 32.58 27.35 -16.02
N LEU A 165 31.52 27.79 -15.32
CA LEU A 165 30.99 27.11 -14.14
C LEU A 165 29.59 26.54 -14.41
N THR A 166 29.40 25.24 -14.21
CA THR A 166 28.10 24.59 -14.30
C THR A 166 27.69 24.02 -12.95
N LEU A 167 26.47 24.35 -12.51
CA LEU A 167 25.86 23.80 -11.30
C LEU A 167 24.54 23.14 -11.67
N SER A 168 24.32 21.93 -11.17
CA SER A 168 23.06 21.20 -11.34
C SER A 168 22.49 20.83 -9.97
N VAL A 169 21.19 21.08 -9.79
CA VAL A 169 20.45 20.71 -8.59
C VAL A 169 19.27 19.84 -9.01
N SER A 170 19.13 18.66 -8.39
CA SER A 170 18.02 17.75 -8.63
C SER A 170 17.26 17.45 -7.34
N LEU A 171 15.95 17.42 -7.44
CA LEU A 171 15.01 16.99 -6.41
C LEU A 171 14.09 15.93 -7.02
N TYR A 172 13.75 14.92 -6.24
CA TYR A 172 12.77 13.90 -6.59
C TYR A 172 11.96 13.54 -5.36
N SER A 173 10.73 13.07 -5.58
CA SER A 173 9.84 12.66 -4.50
C SER A 173 8.89 11.56 -4.96
N TYR A 174 8.63 10.63 -4.05
CA TYR A 174 7.63 9.58 -4.15
C TYR A 174 6.59 9.83 -3.07
N MET A 175 5.31 9.96 -3.44
CA MET A 175 4.25 10.37 -2.53
C MET A 175 3.09 9.38 -2.54
N GLY A 176 2.39 9.28 -1.41
CA GLY A 176 1.14 8.51 -1.27
C GLY A 176 1.31 7.01 -0.99
N HIS A 177 2.54 6.49 -0.94
CA HIS A 177 2.79 5.13 -0.47
C HIS A 177 2.81 5.07 1.05
N LYS A 178 2.45 3.90 1.59
CA LYS A 178 2.59 3.58 3.01
C LYS A 178 3.69 2.54 3.20
N SER A 179 4.44 2.68 4.29
CA SER A 179 5.40 1.67 4.73
C SER A 179 4.72 0.71 5.69
N ARG A 180 5.06 -0.58 5.60
CA ARG A 180 4.72 -1.59 6.62
C ARG A 180 5.76 -1.66 7.73
N ALA A 181 6.91 -1.03 7.54
CA ALA A 181 7.95 -0.90 8.56
C ALA A 181 7.69 0.37 9.37
N GLY A 182 7.45 0.17 10.66
CA GLY A 182 7.36 1.15 11.73
C GLY A 182 7.96 0.55 12.98
#